data_AF-A0A661W5D1-F1
#
_entry.id   AF-A0A661W5D1-F1
#
_cell.length_a   1.000
_cell.length_b   1.000
_cell.length_c   1.000
_cell.angle_alpha   90.00
_cell.angle_beta   90.00
_cell.angle_gamma   90.00
#
_symmetry.space_group_name_H-M   'P 1'
#
loop_
_entity.id
_entity.type
_entity.pdbx_description
1 polymer ?
#
loop_
_entity_poly.entity_id
_entity_poly.type
_entity_poly.pdbx_seq_one_letter_code
_entity_poly.pdbx_strand_id
1 'polypeptide(L)'
;MRLERCSQEVWMCNHCSMCTETVCDEAGWYKTCPVYGQLRFEDTSARGHNTVAFYLLEGSLSYSKEVAESVFACTTCASCEEVCRPFGNVVAKIGGSALKTLVPPILNALGAEMDTLHTVEIVEAMRADCVDLGLQPEPLKKMAESTDKNRNPYGQPHSDRLKWADGLGIPDAADTVLFVGCTPSYLTREIAQSTARILKRAGVSFAVLPDEWCCGSPLLRAGNIDLARKM
;
A
#
# COMPACT_ATOMS: atom_id res chain seq x y z
N MET A 1 -11.06 15.50 8.60
CA MET A 1 -10.04 14.94 7.67
C MET A 1 -10.02 13.43 7.81
N ARG A 2 -9.82 12.69 6.73
CA ARG A 2 -9.66 11.22 6.71
C ARG A 2 -8.51 10.79 7.62
N LEU A 3 -7.45 11.61 7.74
CA LEU A 3 -6.29 11.42 8.63
C LEU A 3 -6.65 11.30 10.11
N GLU A 4 -7.75 11.89 10.58
CA GLU A 4 -8.14 11.88 12.01
C GLU A 4 -8.28 10.46 12.57
N ARG A 5 -8.65 9.49 11.73
CA ARG A 5 -8.75 8.07 12.11
C ARG A 5 -7.42 7.48 12.55
N CYS A 6 -6.30 8.03 12.08
CA CYS A 6 -4.94 7.57 12.36
C CYS A 6 -4.24 8.40 13.45
N SER A 7 -4.99 9.27 14.15
CA SER A 7 -4.42 10.19 15.13
C SER A 7 -3.58 9.48 16.19
N GLN A 8 -4.08 8.37 16.75
CA GLN A 8 -3.34 7.58 17.74
C GLN A 8 -2.00 7.09 17.19
N GLU A 9 -1.96 6.56 15.96
CA GLU A 9 -0.71 6.09 15.34
C GLU A 9 0.27 7.22 15.08
N VAL A 10 -0.22 8.39 14.64
CA VAL A 10 0.63 9.57 14.42
C VAL A 10 1.40 9.92 15.70
N TRP A 11 0.71 9.98 16.85
CA TRP A 11 1.31 10.32 18.14
C TRP A 11 2.33 9.29 18.67
N MET A 12 2.37 8.07 18.13
CA MET A 12 3.32 7.03 18.59
C MET A 12 4.75 7.21 18.04
N CYS A 13 4.97 8.07 17.05
CA CYS A 13 6.31 8.22 16.48
C CYS A 13 7.29 8.87 17.47
N ASN A 14 8.41 8.21 17.73
CA ASN A 14 9.50 8.76 18.55
C ASN A 14 10.64 9.38 17.72
N HIS A 15 10.44 9.56 16.41
CA HIS A 15 11.40 10.15 15.46
C HIS A 15 12.82 9.53 15.47
N CYS A 16 12.94 8.22 15.76
CA CYS A 16 14.24 7.53 15.84
C CYS A 16 14.97 7.33 14.49
N SER A 17 14.33 7.62 13.35
CA SER A 17 14.89 7.42 11.99
C SER A 17 15.12 5.97 11.57
N MET A 18 14.59 4.97 12.29
CA MET A 18 14.75 3.58 11.86
C MET A 18 14.21 3.33 10.44
N CYS A 19 13.17 4.09 10.09
CA CYS A 19 12.50 4.01 8.80
C CYS A 19 13.25 4.64 7.62
N THR A 20 14.43 5.25 7.81
CA THR A 20 15.17 5.91 6.73
C THR A 20 16.20 4.97 6.10
N GLU A 21 17.46 5.02 6.55
CA GLU A 21 18.58 4.22 6.05
C GLU A 21 19.18 3.30 7.10
N THR A 22 18.35 2.76 7.99
CA THR A 22 18.86 1.85 9.00
C THR A 22 19.49 0.63 8.36
N VAL A 23 20.67 0.29 8.87
CA VAL A 23 21.42 -0.92 8.53
C VAL A 23 21.63 -1.69 9.82
N CYS A 24 21.20 -2.94 9.85
CA CYS A 24 21.43 -3.88 10.94
C CYS A 24 21.58 -5.27 10.33
N ASP A 25 22.81 -5.75 10.23
CA ASP A 25 23.13 -7.03 9.61
C ASP A 25 22.51 -8.19 10.38
N GLU A 26 22.48 -8.11 11.72
CA GLU A 26 21.89 -9.14 12.58
C GLU A 26 20.37 -9.27 12.39
N ALA A 27 19.70 -8.17 12.07
CA ALA A 27 18.26 -8.15 11.81
C ALA A 27 17.91 -8.25 10.32
N GLY A 28 18.90 -8.30 9.42
CA GLY A 28 18.72 -8.30 7.97
C GLY A 28 18.12 -6.99 7.42
N TRP A 29 18.25 -5.88 8.14
CA TRP A 29 17.72 -4.59 7.70
C TRP A 29 18.76 -3.84 6.89
N TYR A 30 18.40 -3.40 5.68
CA TYR A 30 19.29 -2.65 4.82
C TYR A 30 18.52 -1.59 4.01
N LYS A 31 18.81 -0.31 4.26
CA LYS A 31 18.24 0.84 3.52
C LYS A 31 16.71 0.80 3.45
N THR A 32 16.08 0.94 4.62
CA THR A 32 14.64 0.75 4.81
C THR A 32 13.76 1.48 3.81
N CYS A 33 13.90 2.80 3.66
CA CYS A 33 13.07 3.59 2.75
C CYS A 33 13.77 3.80 1.41
N PRO A 34 13.27 3.20 0.31
CA PRO A 34 13.86 3.38 -1.01
C PRO A 34 13.71 4.82 -1.52
N VAL A 35 12.62 5.50 -1.18
CA VAL A 35 12.34 6.88 -1.61
C VAL A 35 13.34 7.85 -0.97
N TYR A 36 13.49 7.79 0.36
CA TYR A 36 14.47 8.59 1.07
C TYR A 36 15.90 8.30 0.59
N GLY A 37 16.22 7.02 0.33
CA GLY A 37 17.52 6.62 -0.20
C GLY A 37 17.89 7.30 -1.54
N GLN A 38 16.89 7.68 -2.35
CA GLN A 38 17.08 8.42 -3.60
C GLN A 38 16.97 9.94 -3.40
N LEU A 39 15.90 10.42 -2.77
CA LEU A 39 15.58 11.84 -2.71
C LEU A 39 16.33 12.59 -1.60
N ARG A 40 16.68 11.91 -0.49
CA ARG A 40 17.43 12.49 0.64
C ARG A 40 16.74 13.66 1.35
N PHE A 41 15.44 13.81 1.14
CA PHE A 41 14.61 14.79 1.85
C PHE A 41 13.76 14.10 2.92
N GLU A 42 13.82 14.62 4.14
CA GLU A 42 13.24 13.98 5.33
C GLU A 42 11.74 13.77 5.22
N ASP A 43 11.03 14.75 4.65
CA ASP A 43 9.57 14.75 4.46
C ASP A 43 9.08 13.59 3.58
N THR A 44 9.96 13.00 2.76
CA THR A 44 9.64 11.84 1.91
C THR A 44 9.83 10.49 2.60
N SER A 45 10.39 10.48 3.82
CA SER A 45 10.52 9.28 4.64
C SER A 45 9.29 9.05 5.51
N ALA A 46 9.13 7.84 6.06
CA ALA A 46 8.01 7.53 6.95
C ALA A 46 7.92 8.44 8.19
N ARG A 47 9.05 8.82 8.81
CA ARG A 47 9.03 9.77 9.93
C ARG A 47 8.73 11.20 9.48
N GLY A 48 9.14 11.56 8.27
CA GLY A 48 8.76 12.81 7.63
C GLY A 48 7.25 12.89 7.41
N HIS A 49 6.68 11.86 6.79
CA HIS A 49 5.23 11.74 6.61
C HIS A 49 4.47 11.75 7.93
N ASN A 50 5.00 11.13 8.98
CA ASN A 50 4.40 11.23 10.31
C ASN A 50 4.47 12.68 10.86
N THR A 51 5.62 13.35 10.70
CA THR A 51 5.77 14.76 11.10
C THR A 51 4.79 15.67 10.36
N VAL A 52 4.60 15.44 9.06
CA VAL A 52 3.61 16.14 8.24
C VAL A 52 2.20 15.86 8.77
N ALA A 53 1.85 14.59 9.01
CA ALA A 53 0.56 14.19 9.56
C ALA A 53 0.28 14.82 10.93
N PHE A 54 1.28 14.86 11.82
CA PHE A 54 1.21 15.51 13.12
C PHE A 54 0.82 16.98 12.98
N TYR A 55 1.55 17.74 12.16
CA TYR A 55 1.30 19.18 12.04
C TYR A 55 -0.01 19.50 11.31
N LEU A 56 -0.47 18.60 10.42
CA LEU A 56 -1.80 18.66 9.81
C LEU A 56 -2.90 18.45 10.87
N LEU A 57 -2.75 17.46 11.75
CA LEU A 57 -3.71 17.19 12.84
C LEU A 57 -3.75 18.31 13.88
N GLU A 58 -2.60 18.88 14.23
CA GLU A 58 -2.50 20.05 15.12
C GLU A 58 -3.01 21.36 14.47
N GLY A 59 -3.24 21.36 13.15
CA GLY A 59 -3.70 22.53 12.41
C GLY A 59 -2.63 23.60 12.14
N SER A 60 -1.37 23.34 12.51
CA SER A 60 -0.22 24.23 12.25
C SER A 60 0.33 24.12 10.81
N LEU A 61 -0.02 23.04 10.11
CA LEU A 61 0.24 22.84 8.68
C LEU A 61 -1.12 22.64 7.98
N SER A 62 -1.23 23.12 6.75
CA SER A 62 -2.38 22.88 5.89
C SER A 62 -1.97 22.07 4.67
N TYR A 63 -2.90 21.30 4.13
CA TYR A 63 -2.67 20.65 2.84
C TYR A 63 -2.39 21.68 1.75
N SER A 64 -1.35 21.43 0.98
CA SER A 64 -0.93 22.21 -0.19
C SER A 64 -0.48 21.26 -1.30
N LYS A 65 -0.12 21.80 -2.46
CA LYS A 65 0.43 20.99 -3.55
C LYS A 65 1.77 20.37 -3.15
N GLU A 66 2.61 21.10 -2.44
CA GLU A 66 3.92 20.66 -1.96
C GLU A 66 3.77 19.53 -0.92
N VAL A 67 2.81 19.65 0.00
CA VAL A 67 2.49 18.57 0.94
C VAL A 67 2.00 17.33 0.18
N ALA A 68 1.12 17.50 -0.81
CA ALA A 68 0.65 16.40 -1.64
C ALA A 68 1.81 15.72 -2.39
N GLU A 69 2.71 16.48 -3.04
CA GLU A 69 3.89 15.94 -3.73
C GLU A 69 4.73 15.04 -2.82
N SER A 70 4.97 15.48 -1.58
CA SER A 70 5.69 14.68 -0.58
C SER A 70 4.95 13.39 -0.20
N VAL A 71 3.66 13.48 0.10
CA VAL A 71 2.81 12.33 0.49
C VAL A 71 2.68 11.30 -0.66
N PHE A 72 2.58 11.77 -1.90
CA PHE A 72 2.48 10.91 -3.08
C PHE A 72 3.82 10.31 -3.52
N ALA A 73 4.96 10.80 -3.01
CA ALA A 73 6.27 10.18 -3.25
C ALA A 73 6.42 8.80 -2.58
N CYS A 74 5.67 8.52 -1.50
CA CYS A 74 5.71 7.23 -0.81
C CYS A 74 5.29 6.07 -1.73
N THR A 75 6.03 4.96 -1.77
CA THR A 75 5.65 3.79 -2.57
C THR A 75 4.67 2.86 -1.86
N THR A 76 4.33 3.12 -0.59
CA THR A 76 3.48 2.26 0.25
C THR A 76 3.96 0.80 0.33
N CYS A 77 5.28 0.59 0.31
CA CYS A 77 5.88 -0.75 0.37
C CYS A 77 5.93 -1.38 1.78
N ALA A 78 5.51 -0.64 2.82
CA ALA A 78 5.52 -1.07 4.22
C ALA A 78 6.88 -1.47 4.84
N SER A 79 8.00 -1.31 4.12
CA SER A 79 9.34 -1.60 4.66
C SER A 79 9.64 -0.86 5.98
N CYS A 80 9.10 0.35 6.14
CA CYS A 80 9.22 1.11 7.38
C CYS A 80 8.48 0.46 8.56
N GLU A 81 7.35 -0.21 8.33
CA GLU A 81 6.54 -0.87 9.37
C GLU A 81 7.23 -2.15 9.86
N GLU A 82 7.95 -2.85 8.96
CA GLU A 82 8.74 -4.03 9.32
C GLU A 82 9.82 -3.70 10.35
N VAL A 83 10.47 -2.53 10.22
CA VAL A 83 11.51 -2.08 11.15
C VAL A 83 10.99 -1.25 12.32
N CYS A 84 9.77 -0.72 12.24
CA CYS A 84 9.27 0.24 13.22
C CYS A 84 8.97 -0.42 14.57
N ARG A 85 9.65 0.01 15.62
CA ARG A 85 9.43 -0.46 17.01
C ARG A 85 9.47 0.74 17.97
N PRO A 86 8.39 1.55 18.04
CA PRO A 86 8.37 2.77 18.85
C PRO A 86 8.70 2.50 20.32
N PHE A 87 8.06 1.48 20.90
CA PHE A 87 8.33 1.02 22.27
C PHE A 87 9.59 0.17 22.39
N GLY A 88 9.95 -0.60 21.35
CA GLY A 88 11.18 -1.40 21.34
C GLY A 88 12.45 -0.55 21.51
N ASN A 89 12.44 0.69 21.00
CA ASN A 89 13.55 1.63 21.19
C ASN A 89 13.64 2.19 22.62
N VAL A 90 12.51 2.31 23.33
CA VAL A 90 12.50 2.67 24.76
C VAL A 90 13.09 1.53 25.58
N VAL A 91 12.67 0.29 25.31
CA VAL A 91 13.19 -0.93 25.95
C VAL A 91 14.70 -1.09 25.72
N ALA A 92 15.17 -0.87 24.48
CA ALA A 92 16.59 -0.93 24.14
C ALA A 92 17.42 0.14 24.88
N LYS A 93 16.87 1.34 25.09
CA LYS A 93 17.54 2.40 25.86
C LYS A 93 17.64 2.08 27.36
N ILE A 94 16.69 1.36 27.93
CA ILE A 94 16.62 1.09 29.39
C ILE A 94 17.50 -0.11 29.78
N GLY A 95 17.58 -1.16 28.96
CA GLY A 95 18.25 -2.42 29.33
C GLY A 95 19.25 -2.97 28.31
N GLY A 96 19.64 -2.18 27.30
CA GLY A 96 20.54 -2.60 26.24
C GLY A 96 19.92 -3.62 25.26
N SER A 97 20.76 -4.18 24.39
CA SER A 97 20.33 -5.10 23.31
C SER A 97 19.67 -6.39 23.83
N ALA A 98 20.01 -6.85 25.04
CA ALA A 98 19.42 -8.05 25.64
C ALA A 98 17.91 -7.89 25.92
N LEU A 99 17.49 -6.72 26.42
CA LEU A 99 16.09 -6.44 26.72
C LEU A 99 15.25 -6.36 25.43
N LYS A 100 15.83 -5.88 24.33
CA LYS A 100 15.21 -5.85 22.99
C LYS A 100 14.83 -7.25 22.49
N THR A 101 15.57 -8.30 22.89
CA THR A 101 15.32 -9.68 22.46
C THR A 101 14.40 -10.43 23.42
N LEU A 102 14.50 -10.16 24.73
CA LEU A 102 13.76 -10.87 25.78
C LEU A 102 12.32 -10.36 25.97
N VAL A 103 12.10 -9.05 25.85
CA VAL A 103 10.80 -8.44 26.14
C VAL A 103 9.71 -8.77 25.11
N PRO A 104 9.96 -8.76 23.79
CA PRO A 104 8.91 -9.06 22.81
C PRO A 104 8.29 -10.46 22.94
N PRO A 105 9.06 -11.56 23.12
CA PRO A 105 8.49 -12.89 23.36
C PRO A 105 7.63 -12.97 24.63
N ILE A 106 8.03 -12.27 25.69
CA ILE A 106 7.28 -12.23 26.96
C ILE A 106 5.96 -11.48 26.78
N LEU A 107 5.99 -10.30 26.14
CA LEU A 107 4.79 -9.52 25.87
C LEU A 107 3.82 -10.26 24.94
N ASN A 108 4.31 -10.87 23.87
CA ASN A 108 3.49 -11.70 22.98
C ASN A 108 2.87 -12.90 23.71
N ALA A 109 3.61 -13.57 24.61
CA ALA A 109 3.07 -14.65 25.44
C ALA A 109 1.97 -14.18 26.41
N LEU A 110 1.97 -12.89 26.77
CA LEU A 110 0.95 -12.22 27.57
C LEU A 110 -0.18 -11.59 26.73
N GLY A 111 -0.16 -11.79 25.40
CA GLY A 111 -1.13 -11.21 24.47
C GLY A 111 -0.96 -9.71 24.22
N ALA A 112 0.15 -9.13 24.64
CA ALA A 112 0.52 -7.75 24.35
C ALA A 112 1.46 -7.73 23.14
N GLU A 113 0.92 -7.48 21.94
CA GLU A 113 1.75 -7.25 20.77
C GLU A 113 2.48 -5.90 20.92
N MET A 114 3.76 -5.88 20.57
CA MET A 114 4.53 -4.64 20.52
C MET A 114 4.17 -3.91 19.23
N ASP A 115 3.22 -2.98 19.34
CA ASP A 115 2.60 -2.32 18.19
C ASP A 115 3.63 -1.67 17.25
N THR A 116 3.47 -1.98 15.96
CA THR A 116 4.14 -1.25 14.88
C THR A 116 3.36 0.01 14.55
N LEU A 117 4.05 0.99 13.96
CA LEU A 117 3.38 2.19 13.47
C LEU A 117 2.97 1.95 12.01
N HIS A 118 1.66 1.90 11.77
CA HIS A 118 1.05 1.67 10.46
C HIS A 118 1.15 2.91 9.56
N THR A 119 2.38 3.21 9.13
CA THR A 119 2.72 4.38 8.31
C THR A 119 1.95 4.39 6.99
N VAL A 120 1.73 3.23 6.37
CA VAL A 120 0.99 3.09 5.12
C VAL A 120 -0.44 3.59 5.29
N GLU A 121 -1.10 3.29 6.41
CA GLU A 121 -2.46 3.77 6.68
C GLU A 121 -2.51 5.29 6.86
N ILE A 122 -1.53 5.86 7.56
CA ILE A 122 -1.36 7.31 7.71
C ILE A 122 -1.20 7.97 6.32
N VAL A 123 -0.31 7.43 5.49
CA VAL A 123 -0.07 7.96 4.13
C VAL A 123 -1.31 7.82 3.26
N GLU A 124 -1.99 6.68 3.27
CA GLU A 124 -3.24 6.48 2.52
C GLU A 124 -4.35 7.43 3.00
N ALA A 125 -4.45 7.69 4.31
CA ALA A 125 -5.39 8.65 4.86
C ALA A 125 -5.07 10.07 4.39
N MET A 126 -3.80 10.49 4.42
CA MET A 126 -3.37 11.78 3.87
C MET A 126 -3.65 11.90 2.37
N ARG A 127 -3.48 10.83 1.59
CA ARG A 127 -3.83 10.81 0.16
C ARG A 127 -5.32 10.97 -0.06
N ALA A 128 -6.14 10.34 0.78
CA ALA A 128 -7.59 10.49 0.70
C ALA A 128 -8.03 11.92 1.03
N ASP A 129 -7.41 12.58 2.02
CA ASP A 129 -7.62 14.02 2.24
C ASP A 129 -7.19 14.85 1.03
N CYS A 130 -6.06 14.52 0.38
CA CYS A 130 -5.65 15.19 -0.86
C CYS A 130 -6.67 15.00 -2.00
N VAL A 131 -7.32 13.84 -2.09
CA VAL A 131 -8.41 13.60 -3.06
C VAL A 131 -9.62 14.47 -2.75
N ASP A 132 -10.08 14.46 -1.49
CA ASP A 132 -11.24 15.25 -1.04
C ASP A 132 -11.00 16.76 -1.26
N LEU A 133 -9.75 17.23 -1.18
CA LEU A 133 -9.33 18.62 -1.40
C LEU A 133 -8.95 18.97 -2.85
N GLY A 134 -9.00 18.02 -3.79
CA GLY A 134 -8.64 18.26 -5.19
C GLY A 134 -7.14 18.47 -5.45
N LEU A 135 -6.28 17.97 -4.56
CA LEU A 135 -4.81 18.05 -4.62
C LEU A 135 -4.14 16.78 -5.16
N GLN A 136 -4.92 15.79 -5.60
CA GLN A 136 -4.38 14.55 -6.15
C GLN A 136 -3.56 14.81 -7.44
N PRO A 137 -2.39 14.14 -7.62
CA PRO A 137 -1.63 14.21 -8.85
C PRO A 137 -2.44 13.82 -10.09
N GLU A 138 -2.34 14.63 -11.15
CA GLU A 138 -3.12 14.49 -12.38
C GLU A 138 -3.03 13.08 -13.03
N PRO A 139 -1.88 12.39 -13.07
CA PRO A 139 -1.84 11.02 -13.59
C PRO A 139 -2.69 10.03 -12.80
N LEU A 140 -2.75 10.17 -11.47
CA LEU A 140 -3.55 9.30 -10.60
C LEU A 140 -5.05 9.60 -10.71
N LYS A 141 -5.39 10.87 -10.92
CA LYS A 141 -6.76 11.28 -11.23
C LYS A 141 -7.26 10.65 -12.53
N LYS A 142 -6.46 10.70 -13.60
CA LYS A 142 -6.78 10.05 -14.90
C LYS A 142 -6.91 8.54 -14.78
N MET A 143 -6.05 7.91 -13.97
CA MET A 143 -6.16 6.48 -13.66
C MET A 143 -7.49 6.16 -12.97
N ALA A 144 -7.93 7.00 -12.01
CA ALA A 144 -9.20 6.83 -11.32
C ALA A 144 -10.40 6.99 -12.26
N GLU A 145 -10.41 8.04 -13.09
CA GLU A 145 -11.43 8.29 -14.11
C GLU A 145 -11.51 7.13 -15.13
N SER A 146 -10.36 6.60 -15.56
CA SER A 146 -10.33 5.42 -16.41
C SER A 146 -10.90 4.20 -15.70
N THR A 147 -10.61 4.03 -14.41
CA THR A 147 -11.10 2.86 -13.67
C THR A 147 -12.62 2.90 -13.55
N ASP A 148 -13.22 4.06 -13.30
CA ASP A 148 -14.68 4.24 -13.27
C ASP A 148 -15.32 4.02 -14.65
N LYS A 149 -14.74 4.59 -15.71
CA LYS A 149 -15.30 4.53 -17.06
C LYS A 149 -15.08 3.21 -17.78
N ASN A 150 -13.86 2.69 -17.71
CA ASN A 150 -13.39 1.55 -18.49
C ASN A 150 -13.25 0.26 -17.65
N ARG A 151 -13.53 0.35 -16.33
CA ARG A 151 -13.39 -0.76 -15.37
C ARG A 151 -11.96 -1.28 -15.24
N ASN A 152 -10.99 -0.50 -15.71
CA ASN A 152 -9.56 -0.76 -15.62
C ASN A 152 -8.76 0.56 -15.61
N PRO A 153 -7.58 0.58 -14.97
CA PRO A 153 -6.78 1.79 -14.82
C PRO A 153 -6.01 2.20 -16.09
N TYR A 154 -6.08 1.43 -17.19
CA TYR A 154 -5.20 1.58 -18.36
C TYR A 154 -5.87 2.22 -19.58
N GLY A 155 -7.15 2.58 -19.49
CA GLY A 155 -7.89 3.19 -20.59
C GLY A 155 -8.28 2.23 -21.71
N GLN A 156 -8.08 0.92 -21.54
CA GLN A 156 -8.40 -0.05 -22.59
C GLN A 156 -9.90 -0.37 -22.62
N PRO A 157 -10.50 -0.66 -23.79
CA PRO A 157 -11.91 -1.05 -23.89
C PRO A 157 -12.21 -2.30 -23.07
N HIS A 158 -13.32 -2.30 -22.33
CA HIS A 158 -13.70 -3.45 -21.49
C HIS A 158 -13.93 -4.73 -22.32
N SER A 159 -14.36 -4.59 -23.58
CA SER A 159 -14.52 -5.70 -24.52
C SER A 159 -13.22 -6.48 -24.79
N ASP A 160 -12.06 -5.86 -24.56
CA ASP A 160 -10.76 -6.46 -24.84
C ASP A 160 -10.27 -7.38 -23.72
N ARG A 161 -10.99 -7.40 -22.59
CA ARG A 161 -10.59 -8.08 -21.37
C ARG A 161 -10.27 -9.55 -21.57
N LEU A 162 -11.07 -10.26 -22.36
CA LEU A 162 -10.93 -11.71 -22.55
C LEU A 162 -10.09 -12.11 -23.77
N LYS A 163 -9.51 -11.16 -24.50
CA LYS A 163 -8.64 -11.47 -25.67
C LYS A 163 -7.46 -12.38 -25.33
N TRP A 164 -7.02 -12.41 -24.07
CA TRP A 164 -5.95 -13.32 -23.64
C TRP A 164 -6.37 -14.80 -23.62
N ALA A 165 -7.68 -15.08 -23.51
CA ALA A 165 -8.25 -16.42 -23.32
C ALA A 165 -8.52 -17.17 -24.64
N ASP A 166 -8.41 -16.48 -25.78
CA ASP A 166 -8.67 -17.05 -27.10
C ASP A 166 -7.88 -18.34 -27.32
N GLY A 167 -8.58 -19.41 -27.72
CA GLY A 167 -7.98 -20.72 -27.97
C GLY A 167 -7.63 -21.54 -26.71
N LEU A 168 -7.87 -21.03 -25.50
CA LEU A 168 -7.65 -21.80 -24.27
C LEU A 168 -8.84 -22.69 -23.88
N GLY A 169 -10.01 -22.53 -24.50
CA GLY A 169 -11.19 -23.35 -24.22
C GLY A 169 -11.57 -23.31 -22.73
N ILE A 170 -11.67 -22.11 -22.17
CA ILE A 170 -12.16 -21.88 -20.81
C ILE A 170 -13.69 -22.00 -20.85
N PRO A 171 -14.33 -22.81 -19.99
CA PRO A 171 -15.78 -22.94 -19.97
C PRO A 171 -16.47 -21.64 -19.49
N ASP A 172 -17.70 -21.42 -19.94
CA ASP A 172 -18.50 -20.25 -19.53
C ASP A 172 -18.90 -20.29 -18.04
N ALA A 173 -18.96 -21.48 -17.45
CA ALA A 173 -19.30 -21.69 -16.05
C ALA A 173 -18.52 -22.86 -15.44
N ALA A 174 -18.13 -22.69 -14.18
CA ALA A 174 -17.51 -23.69 -13.33
C ALA A 174 -17.72 -23.32 -11.86
N ASP A 175 -17.55 -24.29 -10.96
CA ASP A 175 -17.64 -24.04 -9.50
C ASP A 175 -16.51 -23.13 -8.99
N THR A 176 -15.42 -23.00 -9.76
CA THR A 176 -14.29 -22.13 -9.48
C THR A 176 -14.24 -20.99 -10.49
N VAL A 177 -14.05 -19.77 -10.00
CA VAL A 177 -13.84 -18.58 -10.84
C VAL A 177 -12.41 -18.07 -10.63
N LEU A 178 -11.68 -17.90 -11.73
CA LEU A 178 -10.41 -17.19 -11.71
C LEU A 178 -10.67 -15.69 -11.86
N PHE A 179 -10.46 -14.94 -10.78
CA PHE A 179 -10.34 -13.49 -10.85
C PHE A 179 -8.99 -13.14 -11.49
N VAL A 180 -9.01 -12.66 -12.72
CA VAL A 180 -7.80 -12.51 -13.55
C VAL A 180 -7.05 -11.22 -13.19
N GLY A 181 -7.79 -10.19 -12.80
CA GLY A 181 -7.27 -8.85 -12.60
C GLY A 181 -7.00 -8.10 -13.91
N CYS A 182 -6.91 -6.77 -13.80
CA CYS A 182 -6.68 -5.90 -14.96
C CYS A 182 -5.29 -6.06 -15.58
N THR A 183 -4.21 -6.13 -14.79
CA THR A 183 -2.85 -6.22 -15.34
C THR A 183 -2.65 -7.45 -16.23
N PRO A 184 -3.02 -8.67 -15.78
CA PRO A 184 -2.88 -9.86 -16.63
C PRO A 184 -3.88 -9.91 -17.79
N SER A 185 -5.03 -9.23 -17.69
CA SER A 185 -5.99 -9.19 -18.79
C SER A 185 -5.56 -8.28 -19.96
N TYR A 186 -4.90 -7.16 -19.64
CA TYR A 186 -4.64 -6.08 -20.61
C TYR A 186 -3.16 -5.88 -20.96
N LEU A 187 -2.25 -6.06 -20.01
CA LEU A 187 -0.82 -5.72 -20.18
C LEU A 187 0.05 -6.98 -20.27
N THR A 188 -0.02 -7.86 -19.26
CA THR A 188 0.83 -9.04 -19.12
C THR A 188 0.02 -10.31 -19.41
N ARG A 189 -0.51 -10.42 -20.63
CA ARG A 189 -1.43 -11.49 -21.05
C ARG A 189 -0.83 -12.88 -20.93
N GLU A 190 0.48 -12.99 -21.11
CA GLU A 190 1.26 -14.20 -20.92
C GLU A 190 1.15 -14.77 -19.50
N ILE A 191 0.97 -13.92 -18.48
CA ILE A 191 0.76 -14.37 -17.10
C ILE A 191 -0.61 -15.04 -16.97
N ALA A 192 -1.68 -14.40 -17.46
CA ALA A 192 -3.03 -14.98 -17.43
C ALA A 192 -3.09 -16.32 -18.19
N GLN A 193 -2.48 -16.36 -19.38
CA GLN A 193 -2.39 -17.56 -20.21
C GLN A 193 -1.61 -18.69 -19.51
N SER A 194 -0.48 -18.36 -18.87
CA SER A 194 0.33 -19.35 -18.17
C SER A 194 -0.40 -19.91 -16.95
N THR A 195 -1.04 -19.05 -16.16
CA THR A 195 -1.91 -19.45 -15.04
C THR A 195 -3.02 -20.38 -15.51
N ALA A 196 -3.73 -20.04 -16.58
CA ALA A 196 -4.78 -20.88 -17.16
C ALA A 196 -4.26 -22.26 -17.59
N ARG A 197 -3.10 -22.33 -18.27
CA ARG A 197 -2.48 -23.61 -18.67
C ARG A 197 -2.11 -24.46 -17.45
N ILE A 198 -1.57 -23.86 -16.40
CA ILE A 198 -1.23 -24.56 -15.15
C ILE A 198 -2.49 -25.14 -14.51
N LEU A 199 -3.55 -24.34 -14.34
CA LEU A 199 -4.80 -24.79 -13.75
C LEU A 199 -5.43 -25.94 -14.55
N LYS A 200 -5.47 -25.84 -15.89
CA LYS A 200 -5.94 -26.93 -16.75
C LYS A 200 -5.11 -28.20 -16.60
N ARG A 201 -3.78 -28.08 -16.52
CA ARG A 201 -2.89 -29.23 -16.33
C ARG A 201 -3.04 -29.86 -14.94
N ALA A 202 -3.38 -29.07 -13.94
CA ALA A 202 -3.71 -29.52 -12.59
C ALA A 202 -5.10 -30.16 -12.48
N GLY A 203 -5.89 -30.19 -13.56
CA GLY A 203 -7.25 -30.74 -13.54
C GLY A 203 -8.28 -29.83 -12.85
N VAL A 204 -7.94 -28.55 -12.64
CA VAL A 204 -8.87 -27.57 -12.06
C VAL A 204 -9.78 -27.04 -13.17
N SER A 205 -11.08 -27.27 -13.04
CA SER A 205 -12.10 -26.63 -13.88
C SER A 205 -12.36 -25.23 -13.35
N PHE A 206 -12.17 -24.20 -14.17
CA PHE A 206 -12.42 -22.81 -13.79
C PHE A 206 -13.07 -22.03 -14.92
N ALA A 207 -13.90 -21.06 -14.55
CA ALA A 207 -14.44 -20.03 -15.44
C ALA A 207 -13.79 -18.68 -15.14
N VAL A 208 -14.04 -17.69 -15.99
CA VAL A 208 -13.59 -16.31 -15.83
C VAL A 208 -14.80 -15.38 -15.93
N LEU A 209 -14.67 -14.18 -15.37
CA LEU A 209 -15.74 -13.18 -15.36
C LEU A 209 -15.59 -12.25 -16.58
N PRO A 210 -16.53 -12.26 -17.56
CA PRO A 210 -16.48 -11.33 -18.70
C PRO A 210 -16.63 -9.87 -18.25
N ASP A 211 -17.42 -9.65 -17.21
CA ASP A 211 -17.72 -8.35 -16.61
C ASP A 211 -16.86 -8.05 -15.37
N GLU A 212 -15.64 -8.59 -15.25
CA GLU A 212 -14.81 -8.35 -14.05
C GLU A 212 -14.23 -6.92 -14.03
N TRP A 213 -14.41 -6.24 -12.90
CA TRP A 213 -13.89 -4.89 -12.69
C TRP A 213 -12.47 -4.91 -12.10
N CYS A 214 -11.83 -3.74 -12.04
CA CYS A 214 -10.59 -3.58 -11.28
C CYS A 214 -10.84 -3.96 -9.82
N CYS A 215 -9.88 -4.59 -9.13
CA CYS A 215 -10.00 -4.91 -7.71
C CYS A 215 -9.96 -3.69 -6.76
N GLY A 216 -9.91 -2.46 -7.30
CA GLY A 216 -9.85 -1.22 -6.51
C GLY A 216 -8.52 -0.95 -5.80
N SER A 217 -7.58 -1.90 -5.75
CA SER A 217 -6.30 -1.72 -5.04
C SER A 217 -5.49 -0.47 -5.47
N PRO A 218 -5.31 -0.18 -6.77
CA PRO A 218 -4.63 1.06 -7.19
C PRO A 218 -5.36 2.34 -6.75
N LEU A 219 -6.70 2.31 -6.71
CA LEU A 219 -7.52 3.43 -6.27
C LEU A 219 -7.33 3.68 -4.77
N LEU A 220 -7.39 2.62 -3.96
CA LEU A 220 -7.18 2.68 -2.52
C LEU A 220 -5.82 3.31 -2.19
N ARG A 221 -4.75 2.80 -2.82
CA ARG A 221 -3.38 3.33 -2.63
C ARG A 221 -3.21 4.77 -3.10
N ALA A 222 -4.02 5.22 -4.07
CA ALA A 222 -4.02 6.60 -4.56
C ALA A 222 -4.90 7.56 -3.74
N GLY A 223 -5.61 7.07 -2.72
CA GLY A 223 -6.52 7.87 -1.89
C GLY A 223 -7.97 7.91 -2.38
N ASN A 224 -8.31 7.25 -3.50
CA ASN A 224 -9.67 7.21 -4.05
C ASN A 224 -10.54 6.15 -3.33
N ILE A 225 -10.66 6.27 -2.01
CA ILE A 225 -11.27 5.23 -1.14
C ILE A 225 -12.72 4.94 -1.52
N ASP A 226 -13.53 5.97 -1.75
CA ASP A 226 -14.95 5.79 -2.01
C ASP A 226 -15.23 5.21 -3.40
N LEU A 227 -14.36 5.47 -4.38
CA LEU A 227 -14.42 4.80 -5.68
C LEU A 227 -13.94 3.34 -5.56
N ALA A 228 -12.86 3.10 -4.81
CA ALA A 228 -12.33 1.75 -4.59
C ALA A 228 -13.39 0.81 -3.97
N ARG A 229 -14.22 1.31 -3.05
CA ARG A 229 -15.30 0.55 -2.40
C ARG A 229 -16.48 0.19 -3.32
N LYS A 230 -16.62 0.86 -4.47
CA LYS A 230 -17.68 0.58 -5.46
C LYS A 230 -17.27 -0.50 -6.46
N MET A 231 -15.98 -0.80 -6.54
CA MET A 231 -15.44 -1.82 -7.42
C MET A 231 -15.77 -3.21 -6.88
#